data_AF-K0YV55-F1
#
_entry.id   AF-K0YV55-F1
#
_cell.length_a   1.000
_cell.length_b   1.000
_cell.length_c   1.000
_cell.angle_alpha   90.00
_cell.angle_beta   90.00
_cell.angle_gamma   90.00
#
_symmetry.space_group_name_H-M   'P 1'
#
loop_
_entity.id
_entity.type
_entity.pdbx_description
1 polymer ?
#
loop_
_entity_poly.entity_id
_entity_poly.type
_entity_poly.pdbx_seq_one_letter_code
_entity_poly.pdbx_strand_id
1 'polypeptide(L)'
;MSSVRGAIRQGAYILAEAGVDSPTPDAKELMESIVGEIFTAPATLSPAQEREFFTLVGKRASRIPLQYLTGKMYFRRRTLKAAEGVFIVRPETEMVAESAIAAAREVARPLGYREGAVRVVDLCAGSGAIAGAVADEIPGAKVWAVEMDPKAYALAKENLQGLQVELVCADATSAETMRNLDGSIDVVVSNPPYVPEGDVAQAEALCDPPSALYGGGSNGLEIPCQIIDRAARLLRDGGVLVMEHAPSQGADLCAHARKMGYVQPCIMKDLTGRDRYLFARRPKMGDMNVYPASEAAQPLQEAAQKGELVVIPTDTVYGIGADPRNAQAVSKLLAAKGRTGQMPPPVLVSALEDWKLVAASMSPKMMALARAFWPGALTLILPAGKNLGWDTEAKGGTVAVRVPGLAQTRELLKLTGPLAVTSANLHGDDPAQNVSDAQGYFGEEVAIYVDEGPTPGPVPSTIVSQRGEEMVILRQGVIPEEELARVWESA
;
A
#
# COMPACT_ATOMS: atom_id res chain seq x y z
N MET A 1 38.22 49.17 -0.57
CA MET A 1 37.11 48.32 -1.02
C MET A 1 37.56 46.88 -0.87
N SER A 2 36.80 46.05 -0.17
CA SER A 2 37.09 44.63 -0.09
C SER A 2 36.82 43.95 -1.43
N SER A 3 37.57 42.89 -1.73
CA SER A 3 37.21 42.01 -2.85
C SER A 3 36.03 41.14 -2.44
N VAL A 4 35.18 40.78 -3.41
CA VAL A 4 34.02 39.89 -3.17
C VAL A 4 34.47 38.59 -2.50
N ARG A 5 35.55 37.96 -3.01
CA ARG A 5 36.12 36.75 -2.43
C ARG A 5 36.65 36.96 -1.00
N GLY A 6 37.23 38.12 -0.73
CA GLY A 6 37.71 38.48 0.61
C GLY A 6 36.57 38.60 1.61
N ALA A 7 35.49 39.29 1.23
CA ALA A 7 34.29 39.45 2.05
C ALA A 7 33.61 38.10 2.32
N ILE A 8 33.40 37.25 1.30
CA ILE A 8 32.81 35.91 1.48
C ILE A 8 33.62 35.09 2.49
N ARG A 9 34.95 35.07 2.36
CA ARG A 9 35.83 34.32 3.30
C ARG A 9 35.71 34.84 4.73
N GLN A 10 35.65 36.16 4.91
CA GLN A 10 35.46 36.76 6.23
C GLN A 10 34.07 36.47 6.80
N GLY A 11 33.02 36.56 5.98
CA GLY A 11 31.67 36.19 6.37
C GLY A 11 31.59 34.73 6.80
N ALA A 12 32.17 33.82 6.01
CA ALA A 12 32.22 32.40 6.33
C ALA A 12 32.95 32.13 7.66
N TYR A 13 34.04 32.85 7.96
CA TYR A 13 34.70 32.76 9.26
C TYR A 13 33.76 33.14 10.40
N ILE A 14 33.04 34.26 10.28
CA ILE A 14 32.07 34.72 11.30
C ILE A 14 30.96 33.67 11.51
N LEU A 15 30.44 33.10 10.42
CA LEU A 15 29.39 32.07 10.50
C LEU A 15 29.90 30.78 11.14
N ALA A 16 31.15 30.37 10.85
CA ALA A 16 31.76 29.19 11.46
C ALA A 16 31.95 29.37 12.97
N GLU A 17 32.43 30.54 13.41
CA GLU A 17 32.55 30.88 14.84
C GLU A 17 31.18 30.89 15.55
N ALA A 18 30.11 31.22 14.83
CA ALA A 18 28.74 31.18 15.32
C ALA A 18 28.08 29.77 15.26
N GLY A 19 28.84 28.74 14.87
CA GLY A 19 28.38 27.35 14.79
C GLY A 19 27.39 27.07 13.67
N VAL A 20 27.35 27.88 12.60
CA VAL A 20 26.56 27.58 11.39
C VAL A 20 27.20 26.40 10.66
N ASP A 21 26.39 25.40 10.29
CA ASP A 21 26.88 24.13 9.71
C ASP A 21 27.49 24.29 8.31
N SER A 22 26.98 25.25 7.53
CA SER A 22 27.36 25.51 6.12
C SER A 22 27.91 26.93 5.92
N PRO A 23 28.98 27.33 6.64
CA PRO A 23 29.35 28.75 6.72
C PRO A 23 29.81 29.34 5.39
N THR A 24 30.52 28.56 4.56
CA THR A 24 30.98 29.03 3.25
C THR A 24 29.84 29.10 2.22
N PRO A 25 29.00 28.04 2.05
CA PRO A 25 27.79 28.14 1.22
C PRO A 25 26.87 29.30 1.62
N ASP A 26 26.57 29.47 2.91
CA ASP A 26 25.69 30.52 3.40
C ASP A 26 26.25 31.91 3.09
N ALA A 27 27.53 32.16 3.39
CA ALA A 27 28.17 33.43 3.07
C ALA A 27 28.20 33.70 1.55
N LYS A 28 28.31 32.66 0.74
CA LYS A 28 28.24 32.79 -0.72
C LYS A 28 26.84 33.22 -1.17
N GLU A 29 25.79 32.57 -0.67
CA GLU A 29 24.42 32.87 -1.08
C GLU A 29 23.95 34.25 -0.59
N LEU A 30 24.36 34.65 0.62
CA LEU A 30 24.15 36.02 1.12
C LEU A 30 24.85 37.08 0.27
N MET A 31 25.99 36.75 -0.34
CA MET A 31 26.64 37.65 -1.28
C MET A 31 25.87 37.71 -2.60
N GLU A 32 25.45 36.55 -3.12
CA GLU A 32 24.67 36.46 -4.36
C GLU A 32 23.34 37.22 -4.30
N SER A 33 22.70 37.32 -3.13
CA SER A 33 21.49 38.14 -2.96
C SER A 33 21.73 39.64 -3.12
N ILE A 34 22.99 40.11 -3.00
CA ILE A 34 23.36 41.53 -3.09
C ILE A 34 23.93 41.87 -4.46
N VAL A 35 24.78 41.00 -5.02
CA VAL A 35 25.54 41.30 -6.25
C VAL A 35 25.07 40.52 -7.48
N GLY A 36 24.09 39.62 -7.33
CA GLY A 36 23.71 38.67 -8.38
C GLY A 36 24.70 37.51 -8.49
N GLU A 37 24.78 36.87 -9.66
CA GLU A 37 25.65 35.71 -9.88
C GLU A 37 27.14 36.05 -9.66
N ILE A 38 27.80 35.37 -8.72
CA ILE A 38 29.19 35.63 -8.35
C ILE A 38 30.16 35.58 -9.53
N PHE A 39 29.91 34.73 -10.54
CA PHE A 39 30.79 34.61 -11.71
C PHE A 39 30.74 35.85 -12.61
N THR A 40 29.67 36.64 -12.52
CA THR A 40 29.48 37.89 -13.27
C THR A 40 29.65 39.13 -12.40
N ALA A 41 29.81 38.93 -11.09
CA ALA A 41 29.90 40.03 -10.12
C ALA A 41 31.21 40.84 -10.26
N PRO A 42 31.19 42.14 -9.91
CA PRO A 42 32.39 42.98 -9.87
C PRO A 42 33.47 42.40 -8.94
N ALA A 43 34.74 42.64 -9.24
CA ALA A 43 35.84 42.15 -8.41
C ALA A 43 35.85 42.71 -6.98
N THR A 44 35.28 43.91 -6.78
CA THR A 44 35.26 44.66 -5.53
C THR A 44 33.86 45.13 -5.18
N LEU A 45 33.56 45.18 -3.88
CA LEU A 45 32.28 45.68 -3.36
C LEU A 45 32.29 47.20 -3.21
N SER A 46 31.14 47.82 -3.46
CA SER A 46 30.89 49.17 -2.97
C SER A 46 30.76 49.19 -1.44
N PRO A 47 31.02 50.31 -0.76
CA PRO A 47 30.83 50.40 0.69
C PRO A 47 29.40 50.10 1.17
N ALA A 48 28.39 50.33 0.32
CA ALA A 48 26.99 50.01 0.65
C ALA A 48 26.75 48.49 0.63
N GLN A 49 27.19 47.81 -0.44
CA GLN A 49 27.07 46.35 -0.57
C GLN A 49 27.85 45.62 0.51
N GLU A 50 29.06 46.09 0.85
CA GLU A 50 29.86 45.52 1.93
C GLU A 50 29.14 45.61 3.29
N ARG A 51 28.56 46.76 3.62
CA ARG A 51 27.78 46.93 4.86
C ARG A 51 26.53 46.06 4.90
N GLU A 52 25.81 45.99 3.78
CA GLU A 52 24.63 45.13 3.65
C GLU A 52 25.00 43.66 3.85
N PHE A 53 26.07 43.19 3.20
CA PHE A 53 26.58 41.83 3.34
C PHE A 53 26.87 41.46 4.79
N PHE A 54 27.66 42.28 5.49
CA PHE A 54 27.99 41.98 6.89
C PHE A 54 26.80 42.13 7.85
N THR A 55 25.79 42.93 7.48
CA THR A 55 24.51 42.96 8.21
C THR A 55 23.77 41.63 8.08
N LEU A 56 23.70 41.04 6.88
CA LEU A 56 23.09 39.73 6.68
C LEU A 56 23.89 38.61 7.36
N VAL A 57 25.23 38.66 7.28
CA VAL A 57 26.10 37.73 8.00
C VAL A 57 25.84 37.79 9.51
N GLY A 58 25.72 38.99 10.09
CA GLY A 58 25.39 39.17 11.50
C GLY A 58 24.04 38.53 11.88
N LYS A 59 23.00 38.75 11.06
CA LYS A 59 21.68 38.11 11.24
C LYS A 59 21.77 36.59 11.16
N ARG A 60 22.49 36.05 10.17
CA ARG A 60 22.67 34.60 10.00
C ARG A 60 23.46 33.99 11.18
N ALA A 61 24.48 34.68 11.66
CA ALA A 61 25.24 34.29 12.85
C ALA A 61 24.36 34.24 14.11
N SER A 62 23.30 35.05 14.18
CA SER A 62 22.25 34.97 15.21
C SER A 62 21.20 33.87 14.96
N ARG A 63 21.51 32.89 14.09
CA ARG A 63 20.64 31.75 13.73
C ARG A 63 19.34 32.11 13.01
N ILE A 64 19.21 33.33 12.46
CA ILE A 64 18.11 33.62 11.52
C ILE A 64 18.30 32.74 10.27
N PRO A 65 17.27 31.98 9.82
CA PRO A 65 17.39 31.12 8.65
C PRO A 65 17.83 31.87 7.40
N LEU A 66 18.75 31.25 6.63
CA LEU A 66 19.29 31.82 5.40
C LEU A 66 18.18 32.22 4.41
N GLN A 67 17.14 31.39 4.31
CA GLN A 67 16.04 31.55 3.37
C GLN A 67 15.21 32.81 3.65
N TYR A 68 15.04 33.19 4.92
CA TYR A 68 14.40 34.46 5.27
C TYR A 68 15.27 35.67 4.92
N LEU A 69 16.60 35.51 4.96
CA LEU A 69 17.54 36.58 4.61
C LEU A 69 17.68 36.76 3.09
N THR A 70 17.59 35.68 2.32
CA THR A 70 17.69 35.69 0.85
C THR A 70 16.34 35.83 0.16
N GLY A 71 15.23 35.62 0.88
CA GLY A 71 13.87 35.64 0.35
C GLY A 71 13.52 34.46 -0.54
N LYS A 72 14.36 33.41 -0.58
CA LYS A 72 14.18 32.24 -1.44
C LYS A 72 14.60 30.95 -0.75
N MET A 73 14.02 29.86 -1.20
CA MET A 73 14.40 28.48 -0.87
C MET A 73 14.28 27.61 -2.10
N TYR A 74 14.98 26.47 -2.10
CA TYR A 74 14.95 25.53 -3.20
C TYR A 74 14.19 24.29 -2.78
N PHE A 75 13.36 23.78 -3.69
CA PHE A 75 12.66 22.52 -3.48
C PHE A 75 12.50 21.82 -4.82
N ARG A 76 13.17 20.68 -4.96
CA ARG A 76 13.23 19.91 -6.20
C ARG A 76 13.67 20.79 -7.37
N ARG A 77 12.85 20.89 -8.42
CA ARG A 77 13.14 21.69 -9.64
C ARG A 77 12.79 23.17 -9.48
N ARG A 78 12.31 23.60 -8.31
CA ARG A 78 11.72 24.92 -8.12
C ARG A 78 12.56 25.79 -7.18
N THR A 79 12.61 27.06 -7.52
CA THR A 79 12.98 28.13 -6.59
C THR A 79 11.68 28.74 -6.06
N LEU A 80 11.47 28.65 -4.76
CA LEU A 80 10.31 29.17 -4.07
C LEU A 80 10.70 30.46 -3.34
N LYS A 81 9.77 31.42 -3.25
CA LYS A 81 9.89 32.53 -2.31
C LYS A 81 9.80 31.99 -0.89
N ALA A 82 10.62 32.57 -0.01
CA ALA A 82 10.59 32.33 1.43
C ALA A 82 10.26 33.65 2.14
N ALA A 83 9.50 33.57 3.23
CA ALA A 83 9.07 34.73 4.00
C ALA A 83 9.03 34.41 5.49
N GLU A 84 9.41 35.38 6.32
CA GLU A 84 9.41 35.26 7.78
C GLU A 84 8.01 34.89 8.30
N GLY A 85 7.96 33.92 9.22
CA GLY A 85 6.72 33.42 9.79
C GLY A 85 5.97 32.42 8.90
N VAL A 86 6.61 31.90 7.85
CA VAL A 86 6.13 30.77 7.05
C VAL A 86 7.17 29.67 7.06
N PHE A 87 6.76 28.45 7.37
CA PHE A 87 7.64 27.29 7.48
C PHE A 87 8.58 27.13 6.28
N ILE A 88 9.88 27.03 6.56
CA ILE A 88 10.90 26.73 5.55
C ILE A 88 10.91 25.23 5.29
N VAL A 89 10.55 24.84 4.07
CA VAL A 89 10.56 23.44 3.64
C VAL A 89 11.94 22.81 3.87
N ARG A 90 11.94 21.56 4.37
CA ARG A 90 13.17 20.85 4.71
C ARG A 90 13.64 19.98 3.53
N PRO A 91 14.96 19.74 3.39
CA PRO A 91 15.47 18.86 2.34
C PRO A 91 14.87 17.45 2.38
N GLU A 92 14.60 16.91 3.56
CA GLU A 92 14.02 15.58 3.74
C GLU A 92 12.61 15.48 3.17
N THR A 93 11.86 16.59 3.13
CA THR A 93 10.52 16.67 2.52
C THR A 93 10.57 16.41 1.00
N GLU A 94 11.73 16.53 0.35
CA GLU A 94 11.86 16.14 -1.06
C GLU A 94 11.60 14.64 -1.29
N MET A 95 11.89 13.79 -0.30
CA MET A 95 11.61 12.35 -0.35
C MET A 95 10.11 12.06 -0.28
N VAL A 96 9.37 12.88 0.49
CA VAL A 96 7.90 12.82 0.59
C VAL A 96 7.28 13.22 -0.75
N ALA A 97 7.74 14.33 -1.33
CA ALA A 97 7.33 14.76 -2.65
C ALA A 97 7.70 13.73 -3.73
N GLU A 98 8.90 13.15 -3.71
CA GLU A 98 9.32 12.08 -4.64
C GLU A 98 8.34 10.91 -4.60
N SER A 99 7.98 10.44 -3.40
CA SER A 99 7.05 9.33 -3.22
C SER A 99 5.65 9.65 -3.74
N ALA A 100 5.13 10.85 -3.46
CA ALA A 100 3.85 11.31 -3.98
C ALA A 100 3.85 11.44 -5.52
N ILE A 101 4.93 11.98 -6.10
CA ILE A 101 5.14 12.09 -7.55
C ILE A 101 5.21 10.71 -8.18
N ALA A 102 5.91 9.75 -7.57
CA ALA A 102 5.98 8.37 -8.05
C ALA A 102 4.60 7.71 -8.09
N ALA A 103 3.82 7.83 -7.00
CA ALA A 103 2.45 7.34 -6.93
C ALA A 103 1.53 7.99 -7.99
N ALA A 104 1.61 9.31 -8.15
CA ALA A 104 0.86 10.04 -9.16
C ALA A 104 1.25 9.60 -10.59
N ARG A 105 2.54 9.32 -10.82
CA ARG A 105 3.05 8.82 -12.12
C ARG A 105 2.54 7.42 -12.45
N GLU A 106 2.41 6.54 -11.44
CA GLU A 106 1.81 5.20 -11.62
C GLU A 106 0.36 5.30 -12.13
N VAL A 107 -0.40 6.28 -11.64
CA VAL A 107 -1.77 6.54 -12.12
C VAL A 107 -1.77 7.23 -13.50
N ALA A 108 -0.89 8.21 -13.71
CA ALA A 108 -0.86 9.01 -14.95
C ALA A 108 -0.48 8.20 -16.18
N ARG A 109 0.49 7.28 -16.05
CA ARG A 109 1.10 6.53 -17.15
C ARG A 109 0.09 5.75 -18.00
N PRO A 110 -0.79 4.89 -17.44
CA PRO A 110 -1.81 4.19 -18.24
C PRO A 110 -2.88 5.14 -18.80
N LEU A 111 -3.09 6.30 -18.18
CA LEU A 111 -4.06 7.30 -18.63
C LEU A 111 -3.49 8.26 -19.70
N GLY A 112 -2.22 8.10 -20.07
CA GLY A 112 -1.55 8.91 -21.09
C GLY A 112 -1.41 10.38 -20.70
N TYR A 113 -1.28 10.69 -19.40
CA TYR A 113 -1.10 12.06 -18.89
C TYR A 113 -2.19 13.05 -19.36
N ARG A 114 -3.44 12.57 -19.50
CA ARG A 114 -4.59 13.41 -19.82
C ARG A 114 -4.82 14.45 -18.72
N GLU A 115 -5.22 15.65 -19.12
CA GLU A 115 -5.52 16.74 -18.19
C GLU A 115 -6.64 16.35 -17.21
N GLY A 116 -6.38 16.56 -15.92
CA GLY A 116 -7.28 16.22 -14.81
C GLY A 116 -7.39 14.73 -14.50
N ALA A 117 -6.65 13.85 -15.21
CA ALA A 117 -6.76 12.41 -15.04
C ALA A 117 -6.15 11.89 -13.73
N VAL A 118 -5.18 12.64 -13.16
CA VAL A 118 -4.62 12.37 -11.83
C VAL A 118 -4.95 13.52 -10.91
N ARG A 119 -5.45 13.17 -9.73
CA ARG A 119 -5.98 14.10 -8.73
C ARG A 119 -5.20 13.96 -7.45
N VAL A 120 -4.53 15.03 -7.05
CA VAL A 120 -3.64 15.04 -5.88
C VAL A 120 -4.07 16.12 -4.89
N VAL A 121 -4.05 15.82 -3.60
CA VAL A 121 -4.28 16.80 -2.53
C VAL A 121 -3.05 16.89 -1.65
N ASP A 122 -2.54 18.10 -1.44
CA ASP A 122 -1.52 18.45 -0.46
C ASP A 122 -2.20 19.08 0.77
N LEU A 123 -2.22 18.35 1.88
CA LEU A 123 -2.77 18.82 3.16
C LEU A 123 -1.65 19.46 3.98
N CYS A 124 -1.89 20.66 4.53
CA CYS A 124 -0.87 21.47 5.22
C CYS A 124 0.22 21.97 4.25
N ALA A 125 -0.20 22.64 3.17
CA ALA A 125 0.67 22.97 2.04
C ALA A 125 1.77 23.98 2.37
N GLY A 126 1.63 24.78 3.43
CA GLY A 126 2.59 25.79 3.85
C GLY A 126 2.88 26.78 2.73
N SER A 127 4.12 26.74 2.21
CA SER A 127 4.58 27.56 1.09
C SER A 127 4.18 27.03 -0.30
N GLY A 128 3.45 25.92 -0.38
CA GLY A 128 3.05 25.24 -1.61
C GLY A 128 4.16 24.37 -2.23
N ALA A 129 5.18 23.99 -1.46
CA ALA A 129 6.36 23.32 -1.98
C ALA A 129 6.04 21.95 -2.61
N ILE A 130 5.33 21.08 -1.90
CA ILE A 130 4.98 19.73 -2.37
C ILE A 130 3.97 19.83 -3.52
N ALA A 131 2.86 20.55 -3.33
CA ALA A 131 1.87 20.77 -4.38
C ALA A 131 2.48 21.32 -5.69
N GLY A 132 3.39 22.30 -5.57
CA GLY A 132 4.07 22.91 -6.71
C GLY A 132 5.01 21.94 -7.42
N ALA A 133 5.70 21.06 -6.69
CA ALA A 133 6.53 20.01 -7.29
C ALA A 133 5.71 18.94 -8.01
N VAL A 134 4.59 18.51 -7.43
CA VAL A 134 3.68 17.55 -8.08
C VAL A 134 3.13 18.12 -9.39
N ALA A 135 2.65 19.37 -9.37
CA ALA A 135 2.08 20.02 -10.55
C ALA A 135 3.13 20.29 -11.65
N ASP A 136 4.39 20.52 -11.28
CA ASP A 136 5.50 20.70 -12.22
C ASP A 136 5.95 19.37 -12.85
N GLU A 137 5.99 18.28 -12.07
CA GLU A 137 6.60 17.02 -12.51
C GLU A 137 5.60 15.98 -13.05
N ILE A 138 4.29 16.17 -12.86
CA ILE A 138 3.23 15.30 -13.38
C ILE A 138 2.33 16.08 -14.36
N PRO A 139 2.60 16.00 -15.68
CA PRO A 139 1.78 16.66 -16.68
C PRO A 139 0.31 16.23 -16.59
N GLY A 140 -0.58 17.23 -16.59
CA GLY A 140 -2.03 17.02 -16.53
C GLY A 140 -2.57 16.66 -15.14
N ALA A 141 -1.75 16.65 -14.09
CA ALA A 141 -2.26 16.49 -12.73
C ALA A 141 -3.11 17.69 -12.30
N LYS A 142 -4.28 17.42 -11.72
CA LYS A 142 -5.07 18.42 -11.01
C LYS A 142 -4.72 18.34 -9.53
N VAL A 143 -4.12 19.41 -9.00
CA VAL A 143 -3.62 19.45 -7.63
C VAL A 143 -4.44 20.43 -6.81
N TRP A 144 -4.79 20.05 -5.58
CA TRP A 144 -5.33 20.96 -4.57
C TRP A 144 -4.32 21.10 -3.44
N ALA A 145 -4.14 22.32 -2.94
CA ALA A 145 -3.28 22.62 -1.80
C ALA A 145 -4.12 23.27 -0.70
N VAL A 146 -4.11 22.69 0.50
CA VAL A 146 -4.89 23.18 1.64
C VAL A 146 -3.95 23.82 2.65
N GLU A 147 -4.20 25.10 2.97
CA GLU A 147 -3.44 25.84 3.96
C GLU A 147 -4.38 26.72 4.81
N MET A 148 -4.21 26.71 6.13
CA MET A 148 -5.06 27.44 7.06
C MET A 148 -4.45 28.79 7.46
N ASP A 149 -3.12 28.87 7.56
CA ASP A 149 -2.43 30.07 7.97
C ASP A 149 -2.48 31.14 6.85
N PRO A 150 -3.00 32.35 7.12
CA PRO A 150 -3.14 33.38 6.09
C PRO A 150 -1.82 33.84 5.46
N LYS A 151 -0.69 33.82 6.20
CA LYS A 151 0.62 34.22 5.67
C LYS A 151 1.19 33.14 4.77
N ALA A 152 1.12 31.89 5.21
CA ALA A 152 1.53 30.73 4.43
C ALA A 152 0.70 30.62 3.14
N TYR A 153 -0.63 30.77 3.25
CA TYR A 153 -1.54 30.80 2.11
C TYR A 153 -1.17 31.90 1.10
N ALA A 154 -0.87 33.12 1.56
CA ALA A 154 -0.46 34.21 0.67
C ALA A 154 0.86 33.88 -0.06
N LEU A 155 1.85 33.32 0.64
CA LEU A 155 3.12 32.91 0.04
C LEU A 155 2.94 31.75 -0.95
N ALA A 156 2.13 30.74 -0.61
CA ALA A 156 1.80 29.63 -1.50
C ALA A 156 1.14 30.12 -2.78
N LYS A 157 0.22 31.08 -2.70
CA LYS A 157 -0.42 31.68 -3.86
C LYS A 157 0.59 32.28 -4.84
N GLU A 158 1.64 32.94 -4.33
CA GLU A 158 2.72 33.48 -5.16
C GLU A 158 3.59 32.35 -5.75
N ASN A 159 3.97 31.36 -4.94
CA ASN A 159 4.83 30.25 -5.36
C ASN A 159 4.19 29.31 -6.38
N LEU A 160 2.86 29.19 -6.34
CA LEU A 160 2.07 28.32 -7.20
C LEU A 160 1.57 29.05 -8.46
N GLN A 161 1.87 30.34 -8.62
CA GLN A 161 1.44 31.13 -9.76
C GLN A 161 1.91 30.48 -11.08
N GLY A 162 0.96 30.28 -12.00
CA GLY A 162 1.22 29.67 -13.31
C GLY A 162 1.15 28.13 -13.35
N LEU A 163 0.86 27.47 -12.22
CA LEU A 163 0.65 26.03 -12.17
C LEU A 163 -0.83 25.66 -12.09
N GLN A 164 -1.14 24.40 -12.41
CA GLN A 164 -2.47 23.80 -12.25
C GLN A 164 -2.72 23.36 -10.79
N VAL A 165 -2.66 24.32 -9.86
CA VAL A 165 -2.92 24.10 -8.44
C VAL A 165 -4.06 24.99 -7.95
N GLU A 166 -5.08 24.36 -7.35
CA GLU A 166 -6.17 25.06 -6.67
C GLU A 166 -5.84 25.17 -5.18
N LEU A 167 -5.55 26.40 -4.73
CA LEU A 167 -5.23 26.69 -3.33
C LEU A 167 -6.51 26.96 -2.53
N VAL A 168 -6.62 26.33 -1.35
CA VAL A 168 -7.82 26.33 -0.51
C VAL A 168 -7.48 26.79 0.90
N CYS A 169 -8.13 27.85 1.37
CA CYS A 169 -7.93 28.41 2.71
C CYS A 169 -8.83 27.65 3.71
N ALA A 170 -8.31 26.59 4.33
CA ALA A 170 -9.09 25.75 5.23
C ALA A 170 -8.21 24.96 6.21
N ASP A 171 -8.82 24.48 7.29
CA ASP A 171 -8.19 23.54 8.22
C ASP A 171 -8.11 22.14 7.61
N ALA A 172 -6.91 21.64 7.37
CA ALA A 172 -6.66 20.33 6.77
C ALA A 172 -7.19 19.14 7.61
N THR A 173 -7.38 19.33 8.92
CA THR A 173 -7.87 18.29 9.83
C THR A 173 -9.40 18.16 9.83
N SER A 174 -10.10 19.18 9.34
CA SER A 174 -11.56 19.24 9.35
C SER A 174 -12.19 18.27 8.36
N ALA A 175 -13.19 17.52 8.83
CA ALA A 175 -13.98 16.60 7.99
C ALA A 175 -14.75 17.31 6.86
N GLU A 176 -14.99 18.62 6.94
CA GLU A 176 -15.67 19.38 5.89
C GLU A 176 -14.70 19.88 4.79
N THR A 177 -13.40 19.93 5.07
CA THR A 177 -12.40 20.45 4.14
C THR A 177 -12.29 19.57 2.91
N MET A 178 -12.70 20.09 1.75
CA MET A 178 -12.71 19.35 0.47
C MET A 178 -13.68 18.16 0.45
N ARG A 179 -14.74 18.17 1.26
CA ARG A 179 -15.73 17.07 1.34
C ARG A 179 -16.34 16.66 0.00
N ASN A 180 -16.50 17.60 -0.92
CA ASN A 180 -16.98 17.35 -2.28
C ASN A 180 -16.04 16.47 -3.11
N LEU A 181 -14.80 16.23 -2.66
CA LEU A 181 -13.82 15.39 -3.32
C LEU A 181 -13.64 14.03 -2.63
N ASP A 182 -14.42 13.71 -1.59
CA ASP A 182 -14.34 12.43 -0.89
C ASP A 182 -14.46 11.24 -1.86
N GLY A 183 -13.65 10.21 -1.63
CA GLY A 183 -13.60 8.99 -2.45
C GLY A 183 -13.07 9.17 -3.87
N SER A 184 -12.41 10.28 -4.18
CA SER A 184 -12.10 10.66 -5.57
C SER A 184 -10.66 11.12 -5.83
N ILE A 185 -9.82 11.15 -4.80
CA ILE A 185 -8.41 11.57 -4.88
C ILE A 185 -7.50 10.36 -5.06
N ASP A 186 -6.53 10.46 -5.99
CA ASP A 186 -5.55 9.41 -6.26
C ASP A 186 -4.43 9.37 -5.23
N VAL A 187 -3.92 10.56 -4.87
CA VAL A 187 -2.81 10.72 -3.93
C VAL A 187 -3.13 11.84 -2.96
N VAL A 188 -3.02 11.56 -1.67
CA VAL A 188 -2.97 12.57 -0.62
C VAL A 188 -1.54 12.60 -0.10
N VAL A 189 -0.96 13.78 -0.08
CA VAL A 189 0.36 14.04 0.48
C VAL A 189 0.24 15.09 1.59
N SER A 190 1.09 15.00 2.60
CA SER A 190 1.12 15.99 3.67
C SER A 190 2.47 16.03 4.37
N ASN A 191 2.92 17.23 4.72
CA ASN A 191 3.90 17.46 5.78
C ASN A 191 3.19 18.22 6.90
N PRO A 192 2.48 17.51 7.81
CA PRO A 192 1.74 18.18 8.86
C PRO A 192 2.67 18.61 10.00
N PRO A 193 2.21 19.52 10.88
CA PRO A 193 2.82 19.68 12.20
C PRO A 193 2.86 18.33 12.91
N TYR A 194 4.04 17.88 13.35
CA TYR A 194 4.23 16.56 13.98
C TYR A 194 5.17 16.59 15.18
N VAL A 195 5.80 17.72 15.47
CA VAL A 195 6.83 17.84 16.52
C VAL A 195 6.16 17.72 17.90
N PRO A 196 6.65 16.86 18.80
CA PRO A 196 6.21 16.87 20.20
C PRO A 196 6.57 18.18 20.91
N GLU A 197 5.76 18.60 21.90
CA GLU A 197 6.09 19.79 22.68
C GLU A 197 7.47 19.64 23.35
N GLY A 198 8.33 20.64 23.17
CA GLY A 198 9.69 20.68 23.74
C GLY A 198 10.78 19.96 22.94
N ASP A 199 10.47 19.30 21.83
CA ASP A 199 11.42 18.54 21.02
C ASP A 199 11.82 19.25 19.70
N VAL A 200 12.46 20.41 19.82
CA VAL A 200 12.94 21.16 18.63
C VAL A 200 14.42 20.86 18.40
N ALA A 201 14.71 20.11 17.34
CA ALA A 201 16.06 19.60 17.05
C ALA A 201 17.06 20.64 16.52
N GLN A 202 16.61 21.76 15.95
CA GLN A 202 17.49 22.77 15.34
C GLN A 202 17.13 24.19 15.81
N ALA A 203 18.16 25.00 16.09
CA ALA A 203 17.98 26.37 16.58
C ALA A 203 17.20 27.25 15.58
N GLU A 204 17.45 27.08 14.28
CA GLU A 204 16.73 27.77 13.19
C GLU A 204 15.23 27.46 13.17
N ALA A 205 14.85 26.24 13.57
CA ALA A 205 13.44 25.83 13.58
C ALA A 205 12.64 26.61 14.63
N LEU A 206 13.29 27.24 15.62
CA LEU A 206 12.61 28.14 16.57
C LEU A 206 12.11 29.43 15.92
N CYS A 207 12.55 29.75 14.70
CA CYS A 207 12.04 30.88 13.92
C CYS A 207 10.78 30.53 13.11
N ASP A 208 10.41 29.25 13.01
CA ASP A 208 9.20 28.83 12.32
C ASP A 208 7.96 29.00 13.22
N PRO A 209 6.77 29.24 12.65
CA PRO A 209 5.56 29.43 13.43
C PRO A 209 5.23 28.13 14.21
N PRO A 210 4.88 28.22 15.52
CA PRO A 210 4.53 27.04 16.32
C PRO A 210 3.44 26.16 15.72
N SER A 211 2.46 26.78 15.05
CA SER A 211 1.37 26.10 14.35
C SER A 211 1.82 25.22 13.17
N ALA A 212 3.01 25.44 12.62
CA ALA A 212 3.59 24.61 11.57
C ALA A 212 4.52 23.51 12.12
N LEU A 213 4.84 23.55 13.42
CA LEU A 213 5.77 22.60 14.04
C LEU A 213 5.03 21.55 14.86
N TYR A 214 4.21 22.00 15.82
CA TYR A 214 3.72 21.13 16.88
C TYR A 214 2.49 20.34 16.47
N GLY A 215 2.59 19.01 16.54
CA GLY A 215 1.54 18.09 16.11
C GLY A 215 0.41 17.85 17.12
N GLY A 216 0.46 18.49 18.29
CA GLY A 216 -0.53 18.30 19.35
C GLY A 216 -0.39 16.97 20.11
N GLY A 217 -0.88 16.95 21.35
CA GLY A 217 -0.63 15.88 22.31
C GLY A 217 0.83 15.81 22.80
N SER A 218 1.09 15.03 23.86
CA SER A 218 2.43 14.91 24.45
C SER A 218 3.46 14.20 23.54
N ASN A 219 2.99 13.52 22.49
CA ASN A 219 3.78 12.77 21.53
C ASN A 219 3.71 13.34 20.09
N GLY A 220 3.06 14.50 19.89
CA GLY A 220 2.94 15.14 18.58
C GLY A 220 2.05 14.42 17.57
N LEU A 221 1.25 13.42 17.99
CA LEU A 221 0.47 12.55 17.09
C LEU A 221 -0.94 13.06 16.76
N GLU A 222 -1.47 14.07 17.45
CA GLU A 222 -2.87 14.46 17.33
C GLU A 222 -3.23 14.89 15.89
N ILE A 223 -2.51 15.86 15.35
CA ILE A 223 -2.68 16.37 13.98
C ILE A 223 -2.33 15.30 12.95
N PRO A 224 -1.18 14.59 13.02
CA PRO A 224 -0.88 13.49 12.09
C PRO A 224 -1.99 12.43 12.00
N CYS A 225 -2.59 12.04 13.14
CA CYS A 225 -3.71 11.09 13.15
C CYS A 225 -4.97 11.67 12.47
N GLN A 226 -5.29 12.94 12.72
CA GLN A 226 -6.42 13.62 12.06
C GLN A 226 -6.20 13.76 10.54
N ILE A 227 -4.96 13.96 10.11
CA ILE A 227 -4.62 13.99 8.67
C ILE A 227 -4.77 12.61 8.05
N ILE A 228 -4.35 11.52 8.72
CA ILE A 228 -4.61 10.14 8.27
C ILE A 228 -6.13 9.90 8.10
N ASP A 229 -6.94 10.36 9.07
CA ASP A 229 -8.40 10.23 9.03
C ASP A 229 -9.01 11.01 7.87
N ARG A 230 -8.55 12.25 7.63
CA ARG A 230 -9.04 13.06 6.52
C ARG A 230 -8.64 12.48 5.17
N ALA A 231 -7.38 12.06 5.04
CA ALA A 231 -6.89 11.39 3.84
C ALA A 231 -7.70 10.12 3.52
N ALA A 232 -8.12 9.36 4.55
CA ALA A 232 -8.88 8.12 4.35
C ALA A 232 -10.23 8.37 3.67
N ARG A 233 -10.84 9.55 3.92
CA ARG A 233 -12.09 9.97 3.30
C ARG A 233 -11.90 10.54 1.89
N LEU A 234 -10.81 11.26 1.66
CA LEU A 234 -10.50 11.87 0.36
C LEU A 234 -10.11 10.82 -0.69
N LEU A 235 -9.32 9.84 -0.29
CA LEU A 235 -8.75 8.86 -1.20
C LEU A 235 -9.83 7.95 -1.79
N ARG A 236 -9.74 7.74 -3.11
CA ARG A 236 -10.47 6.65 -3.76
C ARG A 236 -9.85 5.29 -3.41
N ASP A 237 -10.53 4.23 -3.83
CA ASP A 237 -10.01 2.86 -3.77
C ASP A 237 -8.66 2.73 -4.49
N GLY A 238 -7.70 2.08 -3.81
CA GLY A 238 -6.32 1.98 -4.26
C GLY A 238 -5.51 3.29 -4.18
N GLY A 239 -6.09 4.39 -3.70
CA GLY A 239 -5.41 5.68 -3.53
C GLY A 239 -4.31 5.62 -2.46
N VAL A 240 -3.33 6.52 -2.58
CA VAL A 240 -2.10 6.51 -1.76
C VAL A 240 -2.08 7.69 -0.79
N LEU A 241 -1.73 7.43 0.46
CA LEU A 241 -1.30 8.43 1.44
C LEU A 241 0.24 8.42 1.56
N VAL A 242 0.84 9.59 1.45
CA VAL A 242 2.25 9.84 1.84
C VAL A 242 2.28 10.96 2.88
N MET A 243 2.80 10.72 4.07
CA MET A 243 2.77 11.71 5.15
C MET A 243 4.10 11.75 5.92
N GLU A 244 4.71 12.94 6.01
CA GLU A 244 5.89 13.15 6.85
C GLU A 244 5.56 13.02 8.34
N HIS A 245 6.51 12.53 9.14
CA HIS A 245 6.38 12.43 10.59
C HIS A 245 7.74 12.48 11.30
N ALA A 246 7.72 12.62 12.63
CA ALA A 246 8.93 12.52 13.44
C ALA A 246 9.42 11.05 13.53
N PRO A 247 10.73 10.79 13.65
CA PRO A 247 11.25 9.41 13.69
C PRO A 247 10.65 8.51 14.80
N SER A 248 10.20 9.09 15.91
CA SER A 248 9.60 8.37 17.05
C SER A 248 8.17 7.89 16.80
N GLN A 249 7.50 8.37 15.76
CA GLN A 249 6.04 8.23 15.57
C GLN A 249 5.63 7.07 14.66
N GLY A 250 6.58 6.46 13.95
CA GLY A 250 6.27 5.56 12.82
C GLY A 250 5.41 4.34 13.20
N ALA A 251 5.66 3.71 14.35
CA ALA A 251 4.89 2.54 14.78
C ALA A 251 3.42 2.88 15.08
N ASP A 252 3.19 3.98 15.81
CA ASP A 252 1.85 4.43 16.19
C ASP A 252 1.04 4.89 14.98
N LEU A 253 1.67 5.61 14.05
CA LEU A 253 1.02 6.05 12.81
C LEU A 253 0.67 4.88 11.90
N CYS A 254 1.54 3.85 11.80
CA CYS A 254 1.19 2.61 11.11
C CYS A 254 -0.02 1.92 11.74
N ALA A 255 -0.09 1.85 13.08
CA ALA A 255 -1.21 1.25 13.78
C ALA A 255 -2.51 2.03 13.55
N HIS A 256 -2.46 3.36 13.60
CA HIS A 256 -3.61 4.23 13.33
C HIS A 256 -4.08 4.12 11.87
N ALA A 257 -3.15 4.08 10.91
CA ALA A 257 -3.48 3.85 9.51
C ALA A 257 -4.21 2.49 9.30
N ARG A 258 -3.74 1.40 9.91
CA ARG A 258 -4.47 0.10 9.85
C ARG A 258 -5.88 0.22 10.43
N LYS A 259 -6.06 0.92 11.55
CA LYS A 259 -7.37 1.16 12.17
C LYS A 259 -8.32 1.93 11.25
N MET A 260 -7.79 2.85 10.44
CA MET A 260 -8.56 3.59 9.43
C MET A 260 -8.78 2.80 8.12
N GLY A 261 -8.36 1.53 8.08
CA GLY A 261 -8.57 0.63 6.94
C GLY A 261 -7.57 0.84 5.80
N TYR A 262 -6.40 1.42 6.05
CA TYR A 262 -5.31 1.38 5.08
C TYR A 262 -4.64 -0.01 5.07
N VAL A 263 -4.20 -0.43 3.89
CA VAL A 263 -3.40 -1.63 3.67
C VAL A 263 -1.92 -1.29 3.50
N GLN A 264 -1.07 -2.23 3.90
CA GLN A 264 0.39 -2.14 3.77
C GLN A 264 1.02 -0.82 4.28
N PRO A 265 0.63 -0.27 5.45
CA PRO A 265 1.30 0.91 5.97
C PRO A 265 2.76 0.56 6.29
N CYS A 266 3.68 1.35 5.73
CA CYS A 266 5.11 1.20 5.92
C CYS A 266 5.78 2.54 6.20
N ILE A 267 6.86 2.49 6.97
CA ILE A 267 7.68 3.65 7.29
C ILE A 267 8.91 3.65 6.40
N MET A 268 9.06 4.75 5.68
CA MET A 268 10.17 4.97 4.77
C MET A 268 11.23 5.84 5.45
N LYS A 269 12.48 5.57 5.09
CA LYS A 269 13.65 6.26 5.64
C LYS A 269 14.10 7.40 4.73
N ASP A 270 14.64 8.45 5.33
CA ASP A 270 15.36 9.50 4.60
C ASP A 270 16.79 9.04 4.21
N LEU A 271 17.51 9.92 3.53
CA LEU A 271 18.89 9.67 3.07
C LEU A 271 19.89 9.48 4.23
N THR A 272 19.52 9.83 5.46
CA THR A 272 20.33 9.60 6.67
C THR A 272 19.97 8.29 7.37
N GLY A 273 19.01 7.51 6.83
CA GLY A 273 18.55 6.25 7.38
C GLY A 273 17.52 6.38 8.51
N ARG A 274 17.05 7.60 8.80
CA ARG A 274 16.05 7.88 9.83
C ARG A 274 14.66 7.71 9.27
N ASP A 275 13.76 7.17 10.09
CA ASP A 275 12.34 7.07 9.77
C ASP A 275 11.77 8.48 9.52
N ARG A 276 11.09 8.66 8.39
CA ARG A 276 10.73 10.00 7.90
C ARG A 276 9.29 10.15 7.47
N TYR A 277 8.75 9.18 6.74
CA TYR A 277 7.39 9.30 6.24
C TYR A 277 6.67 7.97 6.18
N LEU A 278 5.37 8.04 6.42
CA LEU A 278 4.41 6.97 6.27
C LEU A 278 4.00 6.89 4.80
N PHE A 279 4.01 5.69 4.25
CA PHE A 279 3.35 5.36 3.00
C PHE A 279 2.24 4.34 3.30
N ALA A 280 1.04 4.59 2.80
CA ALA A 280 -0.10 3.69 3.00
C ALA A 280 -1.06 3.74 1.80
N ARG A 281 -1.84 2.68 1.59
CA ARG A 281 -2.81 2.61 0.48
C ARG A 281 -4.21 2.35 1.00
N ARG A 282 -5.21 2.97 0.37
CA ARG A 282 -6.60 2.48 0.48
C ARG A 282 -6.67 1.12 -0.20
N PRO A 283 -7.38 0.14 0.37
CA PRO A 283 -7.64 -1.10 -0.33
C PRO A 283 -8.34 -0.76 -1.66
N LYS A 284 -8.04 -1.51 -2.72
CA LYS A 284 -8.96 -1.53 -3.85
C LYS A 284 -10.23 -2.25 -3.41
N MET A 285 -11.37 -1.98 -4.06
CA MET A 285 -12.63 -2.68 -3.81
C MET A 285 -12.50 -4.23 -3.85
N GLY A 286 -11.41 -4.77 -4.43
CA GLY A 286 -11.04 -6.21 -4.38
C GLY A 286 -9.90 -6.64 -3.43
N ASP A 287 -9.19 -5.72 -2.74
CA ASP A 287 -8.12 -6.04 -1.76
C ASP A 287 -8.66 -6.28 -0.34
N MET A 288 -9.91 -5.86 -0.08
CA MET A 288 -10.60 -6.24 1.14
C MET A 288 -10.79 -7.76 1.10
N ASN A 289 -10.29 -8.43 2.14
CA ASN A 289 -10.41 -9.87 2.40
C ASN A 289 -9.32 -10.80 1.85
N VAL A 290 -8.13 -10.30 1.51
CA VAL A 290 -6.93 -11.16 1.34
C VAL A 290 -6.19 -11.32 2.67
N TYR A 291 -5.95 -12.55 3.10
CA TYR A 291 -5.24 -12.87 4.34
C TYR A 291 -4.10 -13.87 4.07
N PRO A 292 -2.91 -13.71 4.68
CA PRO A 292 -1.94 -14.81 4.73
C PRO A 292 -2.57 -16.01 5.47
N ALA A 293 -2.21 -17.26 5.14
CA ALA A 293 -2.89 -18.41 5.77
C ALA A 293 -2.70 -18.46 7.29
N SER A 294 -1.61 -17.89 7.81
CA SER A 294 -1.37 -17.73 9.25
C SER A 294 -2.41 -16.85 9.96
N GLU A 295 -3.11 -15.98 9.25
CA GLU A 295 -4.10 -15.03 9.79
C GLU A 295 -5.52 -15.32 9.28
N ALA A 296 -5.67 -16.20 8.28
CA ALA A 296 -6.94 -16.48 7.61
C ALA A 296 -7.90 -17.38 8.42
N ALA A 297 -7.43 -18.03 9.49
CA ALA A 297 -8.15 -19.08 10.21
C ALA A 297 -9.58 -18.67 10.63
N GLN A 298 -9.70 -17.59 11.41
CA GLN A 298 -10.99 -17.09 11.89
C GLN A 298 -11.88 -16.54 10.76
N PRO A 299 -11.42 -15.60 9.91
CA PRO A 299 -12.28 -15.03 8.87
C PRO A 299 -12.75 -16.07 7.86
N LEU A 300 -11.90 -17.04 7.50
CA LEU A 300 -12.27 -18.15 6.61
C LEU A 300 -13.36 -19.04 7.22
N GLN A 301 -13.24 -19.38 8.51
CA GLN A 301 -14.23 -20.18 9.21
C GLN A 301 -15.59 -19.48 9.27
N GLU A 302 -15.61 -18.18 9.59
CA GLU A 302 -16.83 -17.39 9.65
C GLU A 302 -17.52 -17.30 8.27
N ALA A 303 -16.75 -17.04 7.21
CA ALA A 303 -17.28 -16.97 5.84
C ALA A 303 -17.86 -18.32 5.38
N ALA A 304 -17.13 -19.42 5.61
CA ALA A 304 -17.60 -20.76 5.27
C ALA A 304 -18.90 -21.11 6.01
N GLN A 305 -18.99 -20.81 7.32
CA GLN A 305 -20.20 -21.05 8.12
C GLN A 305 -21.41 -20.21 7.64
N LYS A 306 -21.17 -19.00 7.12
CA LYS A 306 -22.21 -18.15 6.51
C LYS A 306 -22.63 -18.63 5.12
N GLY A 307 -21.98 -19.66 4.56
CA GLY A 307 -22.24 -20.14 3.20
C GLY A 307 -21.76 -19.16 2.12
N GLU A 308 -20.70 -18.42 2.41
CA GLU A 308 -20.00 -17.55 1.48
C GLU A 308 -18.91 -18.32 0.72
N LEU A 309 -18.47 -17.77 -0.41
CA LEU A 309 -17.39 -18.35 -1.20
C LEU A 309 -16.05 -17.93 -0.63
N VAL A 310 -15.10 -18.86 -0.62
CA VAL A 310 -13.74 -18.63 -0.15
C VAL A 310 -12.74 -19.12 -1.19
N VAL A 311 -11.57 -18.51 -1.25
CA VAL A 311 -10.45 -18.97 -2.08
C VAL A 311 -9.31 -19.40 -1.17
N ILE A 312 -8.79 -20.60 -1.39
CA ILE A 312 -7.68 -21.18 -0.64
C ILE A 312 -6.56 -21.68 -1.58
N PRO A 313 -5.28 -21.55 -1.18
CA PRO A 313 -4.17 -22.14 -1.92
C PRO A 313 -4.16 -23.67 -1.75
N THR A 314 -3.55 -24.38 -2.71
CA THR A 314 -3.24 -25.81 -2.57
C THR A 314 -1.83 -26.09 -3.12
N ASP A 315 -1.36 -27.32 -2.95
CA ASP A 315 -0.12 -27.86 -3.57
C ASP A 315 -0.20 -28.03 -5.10
N THR A 316 -1.32 -27.66 -5.72
CA THR A 316 -1.54 -27.78 -7.18
C THR A 316 -1.90 -26.43 -7.79
N VAL A 317 -3.13 -25.97 -7.59
CA VAL A 317 -3.66 -24.68 -8.08
C VAL A 317 -4.53 -24.06 -6.99
N TYR A 318 -4.79 -22.75 -7.05
CA TYR A 318 -5.75 -22.14 -6.13
C TYR A 318 -7.16 -22.71 -6.36
N GLY A 319 -7.93 -22.80 -5.28
CA GLY A 319 -9.27 -23.35 -5.31
C GLY A 319 -10.30 -22.37 -4.74
N ILE A 320 -11.39 -22.16 -5.48
CA ILE A 320 -12.60 -21.52 -4.96
C ILE A 320 -13.48 -22.59 -4.33
N GLY A 321 -14.03 -22.30 -3.16
CA GLY A 321 -14.78 -23.28 -2.39
C GLY A 321 -15.87 -22.73 -1.48
N ALA A 322 -16.64 -23.66 -0.93
CA ALA A 322 -17.81 -23.43 -0.09
C ALA A 322 -18.03 -24.60 0.87
N ASP A 323 -18.85 -24.41 1.91
CA ASP A 323 -19.23 -25.50 2.83
C ASP A 323 -20.06 -26.57 2.11
N PRO A 324 -19.62 -27.85 2.10
CA PRO A 324 -20.32 -28.93 1.40
C PRO A 324 -21.62 -29.40 2.02
N ARG A 325 -21.92 -28.94 3.24
CA ARG A 325 -23.17 -29.23 3.93
C ARG A 325 -24.26 -28.20 3.58
N ASN A 326 -23.89 -27.12 2.89
CA ASN A 326 -24.80 -26.04 2.52
C ASN A 326 -25.09 -26.07 1.01
N ALA A 327 -26.29 -26.55 0.66
CA ALA A 327 -26.75 -26.65 -0.74
C ALA A 327 -26.66 -25.32 -1.50
N GLN A 328 -27.03 -24.22 -0.84
CA GLN A 328 -27.07 -22.89 -1.45
C GLN A 328 -25.65 -22.37 -1.71
N ALA A 329 -24.73 -22.54 -0.76
CA ALA A 329 -23.33 -22.15 -0.92
C ALA A 329 -22.68 -22.86 -2.10
N VAL A 330 -23.08 -24.11 -2.34
CA VAL A 330 -22.49 -24.93 -3.42
C VAL A 330 -23.14 -24.63 -4.75
N SER A 331 -24.42 -24.29 -4.77
CA SER A 331 -25.05 -23.69 -5.93
C SER A 331 -24.35 -22.36 -6.31
N LYS A 332 -23.99 -21.51 -5.34
CA LYS A 332 -23.21 -20.28 -5.59
C LYS A 332 -21.84 -20.60 -6.17
N LEU A 333 -21.14 -21.58 -5.61
CA LEU A 333 -19.82 -22.03 -6.09
C LEU A 333 -19.86 -22.45 -7.56
N LEU A 334 -20.87 -23.23 -7.95
CA LEU A 334 -21.05 -23.67 -9.32
C LEU A 334 -21.42 -22.53 -10.27
N ALA A 335 -22.27 -21.60 -9.80
CA ALA A 335 -22.69 -20.42 -10.55
C ALA A 335 -21.52 -19.46 -10.82
N ALA A 336 -20.68 -19.17 -9.81
CA ALA A 336 -19.49 -18.32 -9.92
C ALA A 336 -18.50 -18.85 -10.98
N LYS A 337 -18.45 -20.16 -11.18
CA LYS A 337 -17.62 -20.79 -12.23
C LYS A 337 -18.24 -20.74 -13.62
N GLY A 338 -19.45 -20.19 -13.78
CA GLY A 338 -20.21 -20.24 -15.02
C GLY A 338 -20.69 -21.65 -15.37
N ARG A 339 -20.84 -22.55 -14.39
CA ARG A 339 -21.23 -23.96 -14.61
C ARG A 339 -22.67 -24.21 -14.19
N THR A 340 -23.55 -24.41 -15.16
CA THR A 340 -24.85 -25.05 -14.95
C THR A 340 -24.79 -26.53 -15.34
N GLY A 341 -24.77 -27.45 -14.37
CA GLY A 341 -25.08 -28.88 -14.60
C GLY A 341 -23.93 -29.90 -14.75
N GLN A 342 -22.68 -29.58 -14.41
CA GLN A 342 -21.54 -30.53 -14.45
C GLN A 342 -21.28 -31.28 -13.11
N MET A 343 -20.31 -32.20 -13.10
CA MET A 343 -19.94 -33.04 -11.94
C MET A 343 -19.74 -32.23 -10.66
N PRO A 344 -20.15 -32.73 -9.48
CA PRO A 344 -20.00 -32.04 -8.21
C PRO A 344 -18.53 -31.72 -7.93
N PRO A 345 -18.24 -30.59 -7.28
CA PRO A 345 -16.87 -30.20 -6.96
C PRO A 345 -16.23 -31.22 -6.02
N PRO A 346 -14.92 -31.48 -6.15
CA PRO A 346 -14.17 -32.22 -5.13
C PRO A 346 -14.34 -31.62 -3.75
N VAL A 347 -14.30 -32.46 -2.73
CA VAL A 347 -14.31 -32.06 -1.33
C VAL A 347 -12.93 -32.28 -0.74
N LEU A 348 -12.33 -31.19 -0.25
CA LEU A 348 -11.05 -31.23 0.45
C LEU A 348 -11.29 -31.50 1.93
N VAL A 349 -10.46 -32.38 2.49
CA VAL A 349 -10.49 -32.76 3.91
C VAL A 349 -9.09 -32.64 4.53
N SER A 350 -9.00 -32.43 5.84
CA SER A 350 -7.75 -32.10 6.52
C SER A 350 -6.78 -33.27 6.68
N ALA A 351 -7.28 -34.50 6.87
CA ALA A 351 -6.45 -35.67 7.12
C ALA A 351 -7.03 -36.92 6.44
N LEU A 352 -6.22 -37.99 6.36
CA LEU A 352 -6.61 -39.26 5.76
C LEU A 352 -7.95 -39.76 6.33
N GLU A 353 -8.14 -39.75 7.64
CA GLU A 353 -9.35 -40.33 8.25
C GLU A 353 -10.64 -39.52 8.02
N ASP A 354 -10.50 -38.25 7.58
CA ASP A 354 -11.62 -37.33 7.41
C ASP A 354 -12.43 -37.62 6.14
N TRP A 355 -12.00 -38.55 5.27
CA TRP A 355 -12.81 -38.97 4.11
C TRP A 355 -14.21 -39.46 4.53
N LYS A 356 -14.32 -40.05 5.74
CA LYS A 356 -15.57 -40.55 6.33
C LYS A 356 -16.59 -39.45 6.61
N LEU A 357 -16.16 -38.20 6.69
CA LEU A 357 -17.06 -37.06 6.87
C LEU A 357 -17.95 -36.85 5.65
N VAL A 358 -17.47 -37.25 4.45
CA VAL A 358 -18.06 -36.87 3.16
C VAL A 358 -18.40 -38.06 2.26
N ALA A 359 -17.77 -39.22 2.47
CA ALA A 359 -17.99 -40.44 1.69
C ALA A 359 -18.47 -41.61 2.55
N ALA A 360 -19.26 -42.52 1.96
CA ALA A 360 -19.90 -43.63 2.65
C ALA A 360 -18.97 -44.85 2.83
N SER A 361 -18.09 -45.12 1.86
CA SER A 361 -17.17 -46.25 1.90
C SER A 361 -15.95 -46.02 1.00
N MET A 362 -14.89 -46.81 1.23
CA MET A 362 -13.67 -46.82 0.43
C MET A 362 -13.16 -48.27 0.34
N SER A 363 -12.88 -48.75 -0.86
CA SER A 363 -12.35 -50.11 -1.06
C SER A 363 -10.89 -50.22 -0.58
N PRO A 364 -10.37 -51.43 -0.32
CA PRO A 364 -8.97 -51.61 0.05
C PRO A 364 -7.97 -51.02 -0.96
N LYS A 365 -8.23 -51.18 -2.26
CA LYS A 365 -7.39 -50.61 -3.34
C LYS A 365 -7.41 -49.08 -3.34
N MET A 366 -8.58 -48.47 -3.18
CA MET A 366 -8.70 -47.00 -3.07
C MET A 366 -8.03 -46.47 -1.79
N MET A 367 -8.11 -47.22 -0.69
CA MET A 367 -7.40 -46.90 0.56
C MET A 367 -5.87 -47.01 0.40
N ALA A 368 -5.37 -47.98 -0.37
CA ALA A 368 -3.95 -48.08 -0.67
C ALA A 368 -3.44 -46.86 -1.45
N LEU A 369 -4.18 -46.43 -2.49
CA LEU A 369 -3.89 -45.18 -3.20
C LEU A 369 -3.93 -43.96 -2.28
N ALA A 370 -4.96 -43.84 -1.43
CA ALA A 370 -5.06 -42.74 -0.47
C ALA A 370 -3.84 -42.70 0.47
N ARG A 371 -3.43 -43.83 1.04
CA ARG A 371 -2.25 -43.90 1.92
C ARG A 371 -0.94 -43.56 1.22
N ALA A 372 -0.81 -43.89 -0.06
CA ALA A 372 0.39 -43.62 -0.84
C ALA A 372 0.52 -42.15 -1.26
N PHE A 373 -0.61 -41.50 -1.59
CA PHE A 373 -0.58 -40.19 -2.27
C PHE A 373 -1.31 -39.06 -1.51
N TRP A 374 -1.92 -39.32 -0.36
CA TRP A 374 -2.45 -38.29 0.53
C TRP A 374 -1.55 -38.09 1.77
N PRO A 375 -1.30 -36.84 2.19
CA PRO A 375 -1.66 -35.57 1.54
C PRO A 375 -0.95 -35.34 0.20
N GLY A 376 -1.66 -34.86 -0.82
CA GLY A 376 -1.03 -34.61 -2.13
C GLY A 376 -2.00 -34.46 -3.29
N ALA A 377 -1.47 -34.57 -4.50
CA ALA A 377 -2.15 -34.27 -5.76
C ALA A 377 -3.03 -35.40 -6.32
N LEU A 378 -3.59 -36.26 -5.46
CA LEU A 378 -4.55 -37.30 -5.82
C LEU A 378 -5.97 -36.93 -5.41
N THR A 379 -6.95 -37.15 -6.27
CA THR A 379 -8.38 -37.04 -5.96
C THR A 379 -9.08 -38.35 -6.27
N LEU A 380 -9.84 -38.88 -5.31
CA LEU A 380 -10.51 -40.17 -5.42
C LEU A 380 -12.03 -40.00 -5.52
N ILE A 381 -12.67 -40.64 -6.50
CA ILE A 381 -14.14 -40.73 -6.59
C ILE A 381 -14.61 -41.87 -5.69
N LEU A 382 -15.41 -41.53 -4.68
CA LEU A 382 -15.94 -42.46 -3.69
C LEU A 382 -17.47 -42.40 -3.66
N PRO A 383 -18.17 -43.44 -3.18
CA PRO A 383 -19.60 -43.36 -2.86
C PRO A 383 -19.89 -42.21 -1.89
N ALA A 384 -20.85 -41.36 -2.22
CA ALA A 384 -21.19 -40.17 -1.44
C ALA A 384 -21.80 -40.54 -0.08
N GLY A 385 -21.41 -39.81 0.97
CA GLY A 385 -22.00 -39.91 2.30
C GLY A 385 -23.28 -39.09 2.43
N LYS A 386 -24.09 -39.38 3.46
CA LYS A 386 -25.36 -38.69 3.72
C LYS A 386 -25.24 -37.25 4.25
N ASN A 387 -24.02 -36.83 4.59
CA ASN A 387 -23.75 -35.53 5.21
C ASN A 387 -23.55 -34.39 4.21
N LEU A 388 -23.57 -34.69 2.90
CA LEU A 388 -23.49 -33.67 1.86
C LEU A 388 -24.84 -32.98 1.71
N GLY A 389 -24.83 -31.64 1.68
CA GLY A 389 -26.04 -30.83 1.61
C GLY A 389 -26.65 -30.71 0.21
N TRP A 390 -25.99 -31.26 -0.81
CA TRP A 390 -26.40 -31.16 -2.22
C TRP A 390 -26.75 -32.52 -2.81
N ASP A 391 -27.52 -32.49 -3.91
CA ASP A 391 -27.90 -33.69 -4.64
C ASP A 391 -26.68 -34.35 -5.32
N THR A 392 -26.30 -35.52 -4.84
CA THR A 392 -25.29 -36.39 -5.46
C THR A 392 -25.89 -37.50 -6.31
N GLU A 393 -27.20 -37.77 -6.17
CA GLU A 393 -27.91 -38.85 -6.86
C GLU A 393 -28.04 -38.55 -8.35
N ALA A 394 -28.32 -37.30 -8.73
CA ALA A 394 -28.38 -36.85 -10.12
C ALA A 394 -27.07 -37.08 -10.90
N LYS A 395 -25.96 -37.38 -10.21
CA LYS A 395 -24.62 -37.62 -10.78
C LYS A 395 -24.00 -38.94 -10.31
N GLY A 396 -24.84 -39.94 -10.03
CA GLY A 396 -24.39 -41.32 -9.79
C GLY A 396 -24.03 -41.65 -8.34
N GLY A 397 -24.40 -40.80 -7.38
CA GLY A 397 -24.23 -41.05 -5.95
C GLY A 397 -22.77 -41.06 -5.49
N THR A 398 -21.91 -40.27 -6.13
CA THR A 398 -20.47 -40.22 -5.84
C THR A 398 -19.99 -38.82 -5.44
N VAL A 399 -18.85 -38.78 -4.75
CA VAL A 399 -18.14 -37.56 -4.35
C VAL A 399 -16.65 -37.74 -4.62
N ALA A 400 -16.01 -36.69 -5.15
CA ALA A 400 -14.57 -36.64 -5.30
C ALA A 400 -13.95 -36.13 -3.98
N VAL A 401 -12.95 -36.83 -3.42
CA VAL A 401 -12.32 -36.47 -2.13
C VAL A 401 -10.82 -36.30 -2.32
N ARG A 402 -10.21 -35.35 -1.60
CA ARG A 402 -8.75 -35.15 -1.58
C ARG A 402 -8.29 -34.62 -0.22
N VAL A 403 -7.10 -35.05 0.21
CA VAL A 403 -6.33 -34.38 1.27
C VAL A 403 -5.23 -33.55 0.58
N PRO A 404 -5.28 -32.21 0.61
CA PRO A 404 -4.29 -31.38 -0.09
C PRO A 404 -2.91 -31.46 0.57
N GLY A 405 -1.85 -31.44 -0.23
CA GLY A 405 -0.43 -31.50 0.16
C GLY A 405 0.10 -30.22 0.82
N LEU A 406 -0.57 -29.07 0.66
CA LEU A 406 -0.20 -27.83 1.35
C LEU A 406 -0.60 -27.86 2.83
N ALA A 407 0.38 -27.70 3.73
CA ALA A 407 0.18 -27.86 5.17
C ALA A 407 -0.76 -26.81 5.76
N GLN A 408 -0.60 -25.56 5.35
CA GLN A 408 -1.40 -24.42 5.77
C GLN A 408 -2.88 -24.64 5.42
N THR A 409 -3.17 -25.13 4.22
CA THR A 409 -4.53 -25.49 3.80
C THR A 409 -5.14 -26.58 4.68
N ARG A 410 -4.36 -27.59 5.08
CA ARG A 410 -4.85 -28.63 6.00
C ARG A 410 -5.13 -28.07 7.39
N GLU A 411 -4.32 -27.15 7.90
CA GLU A 411 -4.60 -26.49 9.19
C GLU A 411 -5.89 -25.67 9.13
N LEU A 412 -6.12 -24.94 8.04
CA LEU A 412 -7.39 -24.24 7.81
C LEU A 412 -8.58 -25.21 7.75
N LEU A 413 -8.44 -26.34 7.05
CA LEU A 413 -9.49 -27.36 6.94
C LEU A 413 -9.84 -28.02 8.28
N LYS A 414 -8.90 -28.12 9.24
CA LYS A 414 -9.21 -28.58 10.60
C LYS A 414 -10.19 -27.65 11.31
N LEU A 415 -10.19 -26.37 10.97
CA LEU A 415 -11.03 -25.34 11.58
C LEU A 415 -12.36 -25.15 10.85
N THR A 416 -12.32 -25.08 9.51
CA THR A 416 -13.53 -24.93 8.68
C THR A 416 -14.35 -26.22 8.63
N GLY A 417 -13.69 -27.37 8.78
CA GLY A 417 -14.20 -28.66 8.32
C GLY A 417 -14.01 -28.82 6.81
N PRO A 418 -14.59 -29.88 6.21
CA PRO A 418 -14.47 -30.14 4.79
C PRO A 418 -14.94 -28.95 3.94
N LEU A 419 -14.29 -28.69 2.81
CA LEU A 419 -14.71 -27.67 1.85
C LEU A 419 -14.91 -28.28 0.48
N ALA A 420 -16.03 -27.96 -0.17
CA ALA A 420 -16.24 -28.21 -1.58
C ALA A 420 -15.37 -27.23 -2.37
N VAL A 421 -14.42 -27.70 -3.15
CA VAL A 421 -13.44 -26.85 -3.84
C VAL A 421 -13.26 -27.28 -5.28
N THR A 422 -13.23 -26.30 -6.18
CA THR A 422 -12.84 -26.47 -7.57
C THR A 422 -11.73 -25.48 -7.91
N SER A 423 -10.97 -25.72 -8.99
CA SER A 423 -9.95 -24.77 -9.43
C SER A 423 -10.53 -23.36 -9.58
N ALA A 424 -9.82 -22.36 -9.07
CA ALA A 424 -10.19 -20.96 -9.11
C ALA A 424 -9.92 -20.41 -10.52
N ASN A 425 -10.90 -20.53 -11.40
CA ASN A 425 -10.91 -19.95 -12.74
C ASN A 425 -12.34 -19.87 -13.29
N LEU A 426 -12.58 -18.92 -14.19
CA LEU A 426 -13.79 -18.89 -15.00
C LEU A 426 -13.75 -20.02 -16.04
N HIS A 427 -14.91 -20.37 -16.59
CA HIS A 427 -15.01 -21.45 -17.57
C HIS A 427 -14.23 -21.14 -18.85
N GLY A 428 -13.25 -21.99 -19.18
CA GLY A 428 -12.39 -21.84 -20.36
C GLY A 428 -11.03 -21.24 -20.07
N ASP A 429 -10.85 -20.62 -18.91
CA ASP A 429 -9.59 -20.00 -18.50
C ASP A 429 -8.68 -20.95 -17.71
N ASP A 430 -7.40 -20.57 -17.61
CA ASP A 430 -6.39 -21.28 -16.83
C ASP A 430 -6.63 -21.14 -15.32
N PRO A 431 -6.38 -22.21 -14.52
CA PRO A 431 -6.44 -22.14 -13.06
C PRO A 431 -5.53 -21.04 -12.48
N ALA A 432 -6.03 -20.29 -11.50
CA ALA A 432 -5.24 -19.33 -10.75
C ALA A 432 -4.03 -20.00 -10.08
N GLN A 433 -2.86 -19.37 -10.24
CA GLN A 433 -1.59 -19.80 -9.66
C GLN A 433 -1.18 -18.97 -8.45
N ASN A 434 -1.76 -17.79 -8.29
CA ASN A 434 -1.56 -16.92 -7.14
C ASN A 434 -2.89 -16.25 -6.73
N VAL A 435 -2.90 -15.56 -5.59
CA VAL A 435 -4.13 -14.91 -5.09
C VAL A 435 -4.63 -13.80 -6.02
N SER A 436 -3.73 -13.07 -6.69
CA SER A 436 -4.09 -11.98 -7.59
C SER A 436 -4.81 -12.48 -8.85
N ASP A 437 -4.42 -13.65 -9.39
CA ASP A 437 -5.15 -14.31 -10.48
C ASP A 437 -6.60 -14.62 -10.03
N ALA A 438 -6.75 -15.20 -8.84
CA ALA A 438 -8.04 -15.57 -8.30
C ALA A 438 -8.95 -14.35 -8.04
N GLN A 439 -8.39 -13.27 -7.50
CA GLN A 439 -9.08 -11.99 -7.35
C GLN A 439 -9.50 -11.42 -8.70
N GLY A 440 -8.65 -11.54 -9.72
CA GLY A 440 -8.96 -11.12 -11.09
C GLY A 440 -10.18 -11.84 -11.68
N TYR A 441 -10.39 -13.11 -11.31
CA TYR A 441 -11.53 -13.89 -11.76
C TYR A 441 -12.83 -13.61 -11.01
N PHE A 442 -12.77 -13.50 -9.68
CA PHE A 442 -13.98 -13.55 -8.84
C PHE A 442 -14.27 -12.26 -8.07
N GLY A 443 -13.31 -11.35 -7.92
CA GLY A 443 -13.47 -10.07 -7.24
C GLY A 443 -14.25 -10.19 -5.92
N GLU A 444 -15.35 -9.45 -5.82
CA GLU A 444 -16.22 -9.39 -4.64
C GLU A 444 -17.17 -10.58 -4.47
N GLU A 445 -17.29 -11.49 -5.45
CA GLU A 445 -18.13 -12.69 -5.30
C GLU A 445 -17.58 -13.67 -4.24
N VAL A 446 -16.29 -13.54 -3.93
CA VAL A 446 -15.59 -14.31 -2.91
C VAL A 446 -15.41 -13.44 -1.67
N ALA A 447 -15.85 -13.97 -0.54
CA ALA A 447 -15.78 -13.27 0.73
C ALA A 447 -14.37 -13.26 1.32
N ILE A 448 -13.57 -14.32 1.14
CA ILE A 448 -12.22 -14.42 1.71
C ILE A 448 -11.27 -15.04 0.68
N TYR A 449 -10.11 -14.42 0.51
CA TYR A 449 -8.97 -14.95 -0.24
C TYR A 449 -7.83 -15.26 0.72
N VAL A 450 -7.27 -16.45 0.64
CA VAL A 450 -6.08 -16.83 1.40
C VAL A 450 -4.87 -16.81 0.48
N ASP A 451 -3.79 -16.14 0.87
CA ASP A 451 -2.56 -16.02 0.10
C ASP A 451 -1.40 -16.79 0.77
N GLU A 452 -0.81 -17.73 0.03
CA GLU A 452 0.44 -18.42 0.40
C GLU A 452 1.47 -18.35 -0.74
N GLY A 453 1.35 -17.33 -1.60
CA GLY A 453 2.21 -17.16 -2.76
C GLY A 453 1.86 -18.07 -3.94
N PRO A 454 2.74 -18.15 -4.94
CA PRO A 454 2.48 -18.88 -6.18
C PRO A 454 2.54 -20.41 -5.99
N THR A 455 1.68 -21.12 -6.72
CA THR A 455 1.67 -22.60 -6.76
C THR A 455 2.80 -23.18 -7.61
N PRO A 456 3.18 -24.46 -7.43
CA PRO A 456 4.28 -25.09 -8.18
C PRO A 456 4.09 -25.14 -9.72
N GLY A 457 2.86 -24.99 -10.21
CA GLY A 457 2.55 -24.95 -11.64
C GLY A 457 1.04 -24.96 -11.90
N PRO A 458 0.59 -25.01 -13.17
CA PRO A 458 -0.83 -24.95 -13.53
C PRO A 458 -1.54 -26.30 -13.47
N VAL A 459 -0.81 -27.40 -13.23
CA VAL A 459 -1.32 -28.76 -13.38
C VAL A 459 -2.15 -29.15 -12.15
N PRO A 460 -3.44 -29.51 -12.32
CA PRO A 460 -4.29 -29.89 -11.20
C PRO A 460 -4.05 -31.35 -10.76
N SER A 461 -4.75 -31.78 -9.70
CA SER A 461 -4.68 -33.17 -9.20
C SER A 461 -5.11 -34.22 -10.23
N THR A 462 -4.52 -35.41 -10.15
CA THR A 462 -4.99 -36.59 -10.89
C THR A 462 -6.29 -37.09 -10.24
N ILE A 463 -7.32 -37.40 -11.05
CA ILE A 463 -8.62 -37.89 -10.58
C ILE A 463 -8.78 -39.36 -10.94
N VAL A 464 -8.97 -40.21 -9.93
CA VAL A 464 -9.13 -41.65 -10.07
C VAL A 464 -10.50 -42.10 -9.56
N SER A 465 -11.15 -42.98 -10.31
CA SER A 465 -12.37 -43.68 -9.96
C SER A 465 -12.15 -45.19 -10.03
N GLN A 466 -13.00 -45.95 -9.36
CA GLN A 466 -13.02 -47.41 -9.44
C GLN A 466 -14.30 -47.87 -10.16
N ARG A 467 -14.16 -48.79 -11.13
CA ARG A 467 -15.29 -49.46 -11.79
C ARG A 467 -15.09 -50.97 -11.70
N GLY A 468 -15.86 -51.64 -10.84
CA GLY A 468 -15.61 -53.04 -10.52
C GLY A 468 -14.21 -53.21 -9.91
N GLU A 469 -13.37 -54.04 -10.51
CA GLU A 469 -11.99 -54.29 -10.07
C GLU A 469 -10.93 -53.39 -10.73
N GLU A 470 -11.35 -52.54 -11.68
CA GLU A 470 -10.45 -51.73 -12.49
C GLU A 470 -10.32 -50.28 -11.96
N MET A 471 -9.10 -49.75 -12.07
CA MET A 471 -8.80 -48.34 -11.87
C MET A 471 -9.13 -47.56 -13.15
N VAL A 472 -9.82 -46.43 -13.01
CA VAL A 472 -10.13 -45.53 -14.12
C VAL A 472 -9.62 -44.14 -13.80
N ILE A 473 -8.65 -43.64 -14.57
CA ILE A 473 -8.19 -42.26 -14.49
C ILE A 473 -9.17 -41.38 -15.28
N LEU A 474 -9.93 -40.55 -14.57
CA LEU A 474 -10.89 -39.63 -15.17
C LEU A 474 -10.24 -38.33 -15.64
N ARG A 475 -9.12 -37.95 -15.01
CA ARG A 475 -8.30 -36.81 -15.41
C ARG A 475 -6.86 -37.07 -15.02
N GLN A 476 -5.96 -37.08 -16.00
CA GLN A 476 -4.53 -37.06 -15.76
C GLN A 476 -4.11 -35.71 -15.17
N GLY A 477 -3.34 -35.72 -14.10
CA GLY A 477 -2.83 -34.54 -13.40
C GLY A 477 -1.37 -34.73 -13.00
N VAL A 478 -0.98 -34.14 -11.87
CA VAL A 478 0.41 -34.16 -11.36
C VAL A 478 0.96 -35.58 -11.17
N ILE A 479 0.15 -36.56 -10.76
CA ILE A 479 0.60 -37.94 -10.51
C ILE A 479 0.47 -38.77 -11.80
N PRO A 480 1.57 -39.29 -12.37
CA PRO A 480 1.55 -40.13 -13.57
C PRO A 480 0.79 -41.44 -13.37
N GLU A 481 0.23 -41.98 -14.46
CA GLU A 481 -0.51 -43.25 -14.46
C GLU A 481 0.36 -44.42 -13.97
N GLU A 482 1.65 -44.44 -14.32
CA GLU A 482 2.56 -45.52 -13.96
C GLU A 482 2.78 -45.64 -12.45
N GLU A 483 2.76 -44.52 -11.73
CA GLU A 483 2.88 -44.51 -10.27
C GLU A 483 1.60 -45.04 -9.61
N LEU A 484 0.44 -44.65 -10.14
CA LEU A 484 -0.86 -45.13 -9.65
C LEU A 484 -1.03 -46.63 -9.89
N ALA A 485 -0.66 -47.11 -11.09
CA ALA A 485 -0.78 -48.52 -11.46
C ALA A 485 0.05 -49.43 -10.54
N ARG A 486 1.29 -49.02 -10.20
CA ARG A 486 2.16 -49.76 -9.28
C ARG A 486 1.51 -49.98 -7.92
N VAL A 487 0.87 -48.95 -7.36
CA VAL A 487 0.18 -49.05 -6.07
C VAL A 487 -1.09 -49.89 -6.22
N TRP A 488 -1.86 -49.68 -7.29
CA TRP A 488 -3.10 -50.41 -7.55
C TRP A 488 -2.92 -51.92 -7.71
N GLU A 489 -1.88 -52.36 -8.42
CA GLU A 489 -1.57 -53.78 -8.63
C GLU A 489 -1.05 -54.47 -7.37
N SER A 490 -0.47 -53.72 -6.43
CA SER A 490 0.11 -54.24 -5.19
C SER A 490 -0.88 -54.37 -4.02
N ALA A 491 -2.11 -53.85 -4.19
CA ALA A 491 -3.13 -53.71 -3.16
C ALA A 491 -4.27 -54.71 -3.35
#